data_AF-A0AAV8WSM1-F1
#
_entry.id   AF-A0AAV8WSM1-F1
#
_cell.length_a   1.000
_cell.length_b   1.000
_cell.length_c   1.000
_cell.angle_alpha   90.00
_cell.angle_beta   90.00
_cell.angle_gamma   90.00
#
_symmetry.space_group_name_H-M   'P 1'
#
loop_
_entity.id
_entity.type
_entity.pdbx_description
1 polymer ?
#
loop_
_entity_poly.entity_id
_entity_poly.type
_entity_poly.pdbx_seq_one_letter_code
_entity_poly.pdbx_strand_id
1 'polypeptide(L)' 'MPQGSVDYEANNTFIEGSWRKGDGNMTSMLPLRNIPRRPSLYLHAIRNELADYFVRYKATSWQCNYA' A
#
# COMPACT_ATOMS: atom_id res chain seq x y z
N MET A 1 -11.88 23.11 -19.53
CA MET A 1 -11.76 21.63 -19.59
C MET A 1 -12.30 21.17 -20.94
N PRO A 2 -11.65 20.22 -21.63
CA PRO A 2 -12.20 19.66 -22.87
C PRO A 2 -13.56 19.01 -22.60
N GLN A 3 -14.54 19.27 -23.46
CA GLN A 3 -15.88 18.69 -23.31
C GLN A 3 -15.78 17.16 -23.44
N GLY A 4 -16.37 16.43 -22.48
CA GLY A 4 -16.28 14.97 -22.40
C GLY A 4 -15.00 14.44 -21.74
N SER A 5 -14.17 15.29 -21.12
CA SER A 5 -13.04 14.80 -20.32
C SER A 5 -13.49 14.17 -19.01
N VAL A 6 -14.45 14.78 -18.31
CA VAL A 6 -14.98 14.29 -17.02
C VAL A 6 -16.29 13.56 -17.25
N ASP A 7 -16.62 12.64 -16.35
CA ASP A 7 -17.90 11.95 -16.31
C ASP A 7 -19.05 12.97 -16.15
N TYR A 8 -20.16 12.74 -16.84
CA TYR A 8 -21.33 13.61 -16.77
C TYR A 8 -22.63 12.83 -16.93
N GLU A 9 -23.71 13.39 -16.42
CA GLU A 9 -25.04 12.82 -16.54
C GLU A 9 -25.81 13.48 -17.68
N ALA A 10 -26.43 12.68 -18.54
CA ALA A 10 -27.39 13.16 -19.54
C ALA A 10 -28.51 12.14 -19.71
N ASN A 11 -29.76 12.60 -19.82
CA ASN A 11 -30.95 11.74 -20.01
C ASN A 11 -31.04 10.60 -18.98
N ASN A 12 -30.84 10.91 -17.69
CA ASN A 12 -30.79 9.94 -16.58
C ASN A 12 -29.79 8.78 -16.80
N THR A 13 -28.82 8.97 -17.67
CA THR A 13 -27.79 7.97 -17.98
C THR A 13 -26.44 8.57 -17.64
N PHE A 14 -25.64 7.82 -16.88
CA PHE A 14 -24.27 8.21 -16.57
C PHE A 14 -23.37 7.97 -17.78
N ILE A 15 -22.72 9.02 -18.27
CA ILE A 15 -21.81 8.97 -19.42
C ILE A 15 -20.38 9.14 -18.93
N GLU A 16 -19.56 8.12 -19.17
CA GLU A 16 -18.14 8.11 -18.81
C GLU A 16 -17.33 9.08 -19.66
N GLY A 17 -16.51 9.90 -18.99
CA GLY A 17 -15.57 10.81 -19.62
C GLY A 17 -14.29 10.12 -20.11
N SER A 18 -13.53 10.80 -20.94
CA SER A 18 -12.27 10.28 -21.50
C SER A 18 -11.08 10.30 -20.54
N TRP A 19 -11.22 10.86 -19.33
CA TRP A 19 -10.10 10.96 -18.37
C TRP A 19 -9.55 9.59 -17.91
N ARG A 20 -10.36 8.53 -17.96
CA ARG A 20 -9.94 7.15 -17.68
C ARG A 20 -9.34 6.42 -18.89
N LYS A 21 -9.40 7.02 -20.08
CA LYS A 21 -8.95 6.43 -21.35
C LYS A 21 -7.53 6.82 -21.73
N GLY A 22 -6.83 7.58 -20.89
CA GLY A 22 -5.37 7.56 -20.93
C GLY A 22 -4.91 6.14 -20.65
N ASP A 23 -3.90 5.65 -21.37
CA ASP A 23 -3.19 4.38 -21.10
C ASP A 23 -3.48 3.21 -22.05
N GLY A 24 -3.96 3.48 -23.27
CA GLY A 24 -3.89 2.48 -24.35
C GLY A 24 -2.45 2.12 -24.79
N ASN A 25 -1.45 2.90 -24.36
CA ASN A 25 -0.05 2.71 -24.74
C ASN A 25 0.91 3.09 -23.60
N MET A 26 0.61 2.72 -22.35
CA MET A 26 1.56 2.86 -21.24
C MET A 26 2.66 1.78 -21.33
N THR A 27 3.72 2.08 -22.06
CA THR A 27 4.92 1.24 -22.14
C THR A 27 5.86 1.40 -20.92
N SER A 28 5.53 2.31 -19.99
CA SER A 28 6.41 2.70 -18.87
C SER A 28 6.18 1.92 -17.57
N MET A 29 5.18 1.05 -17.50
CA MET A 29 4.97 0.20 -16.32
C MET A 29 5.60 -1.17 -16.53
N LEU A 30 6.67 -1.45 -15.77
CA LEU A 30 7.18 -2.81 -15.64
C LEU A 30 6.09 -3.70 -15.03
N PRO A 31 5.89 -4.93 -15.55
CA PRO A 31 4.90 -5.84 -14.98
C PRO A 31 5.24 -6.12 -13.52
N LEU A 32 4.33 -5.76 -12.62
CA LEU A 32 4.45 -6.05 -11.19
C LEU A 32 4.39 -7.57 -11.00
N ARG A 33 5.51 -8.17 -10.59
CA ARG A 33 5.55 -9.59 -10.22
C ARG A 33 5.33 -9.72 -8.74
N ASN A 34 4.33 -10.51 -8.34
CA ASN A 34 4.11 -10.87 -6.94
C ASN A 34 5.16 -11.90 -6.50
N ILE A 35 6.39 -11.44 -6.29
CA ILE A 35 7.50 -12.26 -5.81
C ILE A 35 7.62 -12.06 -4.30
N PRO A 36 7.46 -13.11 -3.48
CA PRO A 36 7.72 -13.00 -2.05
C PRO A 36 9.20 -12.65 -1.87
N ARG A 37 9.47 -11.46 -1.34
CA ARG A 37 10.84 -11.09 -0.96
C ARG A 37 11.22 -11.94 0.24
N ARG A 38 12.32 -12.69 0.12
CA ARG A 38 12.88 -13.42 1.28
C ARG A 38 13.15 -12.40 2.39
N PRO A 39 12.76 -12.69 3.65
CA PRO A 39 13.10 -11.79 4.74
C PRO A 39 14.62 -11.66 4.83
N SER A 40 15.11 -10.43 4.91
CA SER A 40 16.54 -10.18 5.10
C SER A 40 17.00 -10.84 6.40
N LEU A 41 18.15 -11.51 6.39
CA LEU A 41 18.79 -12.07 7.58
C LEU A 41 18.97 -11.00 8.67
N TYR A 42 19.22 -9.75 8.26
CA TYR A 42 19.30 -8.59 9.14
C TYR A 42 17.98 -8.31 9.89
N LEU A 43 16.85 -8.34 9.16
CA LEU A 43 15.52 -8.15 9.77
C LEU A 43 15.14 -9.33 10.66
N HIS A 44 15.67 -10.52 10.42
CA HIS A 44 15.50 -11.66 11.31
C HIS A 44 16.28 -11.46 12.62
N ALA A 45 17.54 -11.01 12.53
CA ALA A 45 18.37 -10.72 13.69
C ALA A 45 17.75 -9.65 14.62
N ILE A 46 17.26 -8.53 14.06
CA ILE A 46 16.60 -7.48 14.85
C ILE A 46 15.38 -8.03 15.59
N ARG A 47 14.56 -8.85 14.93
CA ARG A 47 13.36 -9.42 15.56
C ARG A 47 13.73 -10.32 16.74
N ASN A 48 14.78 -11.12 16.61
CA ASN A 48 15.24 -11.99 17.68
C ASN A 48 15.81 -11.18 18.86
N GLU A 49 16.60 -10.15 18.57
CA GLU A 49 17.14 -9.25 19.62
C GLU A 49 16.04 -8.56 20.41
N LEU A 50 15.02 -8.01 19.72
CA LEU A 50 13.88 -7.39 20.38
C LEU A 50 13.07 -8.42 21.19
N ALA A 51 12.83 -9.60 20.65
CA ALA A 51 12.12 -10.66 21.37
C ALA A 51 12.85 -11.05 22.66
N ASP A 52 14.17 -11.26 22.58
CA ASP A 52 15.01 -11.57 23.74
C ASP A 52 14.99 -10.43 24.78
N TYR A 53 15.04 -9.17 24.33
CA TYR A 53 14.95 -8.01 25.21
C TYR A 53 13.62 -7.99 25.97
N PHE A 54 12.48 -8.17 25.30
CA PHE A 54 11.17 -8.14 25.94
C PHE A 54 10.94 -9.35 26.87
N VAL A 55 11.48 -10.52 26.54
CA VAL A 55 11.44 -11.69 27.44
C VAL A 55 12.25 -11.41 28.71
N ARG A 56 13.42 -10.79 28.60
CA ARG A 56 14.32 -10.53 29.73
C ARG A 56 13.84 -9.40 30.63
N TYR A 57 13.38 -8.29 30.05
CA TYR A 57 13.12 -7.06 30.79
C TYR A 57 11.64 -6.81 31.09
N LYS A 58 10.73 -7.72 30.69
CA LYS A 58 9.26 -7.58 30.77
C LYS A 58 8.75 -6.26 30.17
N ALA A 59 7.42 -6.09 30.13
CA ALA A 59 6.76 -4.92 29.55
C ALA A 59 7.30 -3.62 30.17
N THR A 60 7.55 -2.62 29.33
CA THR A 60 8.03 -1.32 29.79
C THR A 60 6.97 -0.62 30.64
N SER A 61 7.39 0.20 31.60
CA SER A 61 6.50 0.87 32.56
C SER A 61 5.34 1.63 31.91
N TRP A 62 5.54 2.21 30.73
CA TRP A 62 4.50 2.91 29.98
C TRP A 62 3.44 1.99 29.34
N GLN A 63 3.75 0.71 29.11
CA GLN A 63 2.80 -0.28 28.57
C GLN A 63 1.77 -0.72 29.61
N CYS A 64 2.10 -0.61 30.90
CA CYS A 64 1.17 -0.92 32.00
C CYS A 64 0.11 0.17 32.22
N ASN A 65 0.24 1.34 31.58
CA ASN A 65 -0.63 2.50 31.83
C ASN A 65 -1.90 2.54 30.97
N TYR A 66 -2.10 1.54 30.11
CA TYR A 66 -3.26 1.46 29.20
C TYR A 66 -4.05 0.13 29.36
N ALA A 67 -3.94 -0.50 30.53
CA ALA A 67 -4.73 -1.70 30.88
C ALA A 67 -6.18 -1.36 31.20
#